data_AF-Q2YC04-F1
#
_entry.id   AF-Q2YC04-F1
#
_cell.length_a   1.000
_cell.length_b   1.000
_cell.length_c   1.000
_cell.angle_alpha   90.00
_cell.angle_beta   90.00
_cell.angle_gamma   90.00
#
_symmetry.space_group_name_H-M   'P 1'
#
loop_
_entity.id
_entity.type
_entity.pdbx_description
1 polymer ?
#
loop_
_entity_poly.entity_id
_entity_poly.type
_entity_poly.pdbx_seq_one_letter_code
_entity_poly.pdbx_strand_id
1 'polypeptide(L)'
;MATSASTLIIPVENQVRELDAKLLLSCVAAERGFPVVIGSRAFIHFEVASLPRGVYLAKSMRSLSNSMFRILRMLGHEIVAWEEEALVHPPADTYFTLRLSPITIRKVSHIFAWGQENVDLLQQYPQLPAGMPIHVTGNPRGDILRPEMRAYFAAEVERLRGLYGDFILVNTNFTDVNPFIPSIGLFIPPKDGGKKSRRGQAGIGMSNEFAEGLWHHKQAILEDFKQLIPALERAFPDVTIVVRPHPSENFQVYDDIAAQCRRVKVTNEGNVIPWLLASKTMVHNGCTTGLEAYALGVPAISYLATFNEYYDYDFQGLPTKLSYQSFNFDELEDTLSRILHGELGVAGGEERRTLIDYYLAAQNGRLACERIVDVLEDSGYGRTQPPASPAGTYIGGWALTNLKTALTSLNMRRPGPNRLSYHDHRFPEISVAQIEQKIARFGRLLNRFGAIRVKQHSKHLFRING
;
A
#
# COMPACT_ATOMS: atom_id res chain seq x y z
N MET A 1 30.47 -25.95 -8.23
CA MET A 1 29.13 -25.91 -7.61
C MET A 1 28.16 -25.45 -8.68
N ALA A 2 27.05 -26.13 -8.91
CA ALA A 2 26.07 -25.67 -9.90
C ALA A 2 25.58 -24.27 -9.50
N THR A 3 25.87 -23.27 -10.33
CA THR A 3 25.46 -21.88 -10.15
C THR A 3 23.96 -21.79 -10.42
N SER A 4 23.16 -21.82 -9.36
CA SER A 4 21.71 -21.60 -9.43
C SER A 4 21.41 -20.16 -9.05
N ALA A 5 20.53 -19.52 -9.82
CA ALA A 5 19.91 -18.25 -9.45
C ALA A 5 19.27 -18.36 -8.05
N SER A 6 19.29 -17.24 -7.32
CA SER A 6 18.61 -17.09 -6.04
C SER A 6 17.10 -17.20 -6.22
N THR A 7 16.41 -17.90 -5.32
CA THR A 7 14.95 -17.82 -5.26
C THR A 7 14.53 -16.46 -4.73
N LEU A 8 13.70 -15.73 -5.47
CA LEU A 8 13.09 -14.50 -4.96
C LEU A 8 11.84 -14.86 -4.17
N ILE A 9 11.80 -14.43 -2.90
CA ILE A 9 10.70 -14.69 -1.98
C ILE A 9 9.96 -13.37 -1.80
N ILE A 10 8.77 -13.28 -2.41
CA ILE A 10 7.98 -12.04 -2.52
C ILE A 10 6.71 -12.15 -1.67
N PRO A 11 6.74 -11.66 -0.42
CA PRO A 11 5.59 -11.67 0.48
C PRO A 11 4.55 -10.62 0.10
N VAL A 12 3.28 -11.02 0.12
CA VAL A 12 2.10 -10.17 -0.10
C VAL A 12 1.31 -10.10 1.20
N GLU A 13 1.12 -8.90 1.75
CA GLU A 13 0.42 -8.73 3.03
C GLU A 13 -1.08 -8.52 2.86
N ASN A 14 -1.46 -7.72 1.86
CA ASN A 14 -2.85 -7.47 1.46
C ASN A 14 -2.98 -7.78 -0.03
N GLN A 15 -3.84 -8.73 -0.37
CA GLN A 15 -3.98 -9.20 -1.75
C GLN A 15 -4.48 -8.10 -2.68
N VAL A 16 -5.55 -7.40 -2.27
CA VAL A 16 -6.21 -6.37 -3.06
C VAL A 16 -5.28 -5.20 -3.38
N ARG A 17 -4.41 -4.83 -2.42
CA ARG A 17 -3.51 -3.67 -2.53
C ARG A 17 -2.14 -3.99 -3.13
N GLU A 18 -1.61 -5.19 -2.91
CA GLU A 18 -0.19 -5.49 -3.19
C GLU A 18 0.01 -6.60 -4.25
N LEU A 19 -0.95 -7.49 -4.47
CA LEU A 19 -0.72 -8.70 -5.28
C LEU A 19 -0.37 -8.36 -6.73
N ASP A 20 -1.15 -7.49 -7.39
CA ASP A 20 -0.97 -7.21 -8.82
C ASP A 20 0.42 -6.61 -9.13
N ALA A 21 0.85 -5.64 -8.31
CA ALA A 21 2.18 -5.03 -8.40
C ALA A 21 3.32 -6.04 -8.17
N LYS A 22 3.21 -6.87 -7.13
CA LYS A 22 4.21 -7.89 -6.82
C LYS A 22 4.21 -9.05 -7.82
N LEU A 23 3.08 -9.33 -8.45
CA LEU A 23 2.96 -10.31 -9.52
C LEU A 23 3.65 -9.81 -10.79
N LEU A 24 3.55 -8.52 -11.14
CA LEU A 24 4.32 -7.92 -12.22
C LEU A 24 5.83 -8.06 -11.98
N LEU A 25 6.32 -7.73 -10.77
CA LEU A 25 7.72 -7.95 -10.39
C LEU A 25 8.12 -9.42 -10.51
N SER A 26 7.25 -10.33 -10.09
CA SER A 26 7.48 -11.78 -10.21
C SER A 26 7.62 -12.21 -11.66
N CYS A 27 6.81 -11.67 -12.57
CA CYS A 27 6.89 -11.97 -14.01
C CYS A 27 8.19 -11.46 -14.60
N VAL A 28 8.59 -10.22 -14.30
CA VAL A 28 9.86 -9.64 -14.77
C VAL A 28 11.05 -10.46 -14.27
N ALA A 29 11.06 -10.82 -12.99
CA ALA A 29 12.15 -11.63 -12.43
C ALA A 29 12.20 -13.05 -13.02
N ALA A 30 11.04 -13.71 -13.15
CA ALA A 30 10.96 -15.05 -13.71
C ALA A 30 11.35 -15.12 -15.19
N GLU A 31 10.97 -14.12 -16.00
CA GLU A 31 11.40 -13.97 -17.39
C GLU A 31 12.93 -13.83 -17.50
N ARG A 32 13.58 -13.27 -16.46
CA ARG A 32 15.04 -13.18 -16.35
C ARG A 32 15.70 -14.37 -15.64
N GLY A 33 14.97 -15.47 -15.46
CA GLY A 33 15.51 -16.73 -14.96
C GLY A 33 15.58 -16.86 -13.43
N PHE A 34 15.03 -15.91 -12.67
CA PHE A 34 14.87 -16.10 -11.23
C PHE A 34 13.70 -17.05 -10.93
N PRO A 35 13.90 -18.12 -10.14
CA PRO A 35 12.77 -18.83 -9.55
C PRO A 35 12.10 -17.92 -8.52
N VAL A 36 10.78 -17.78 -8.58
CA VAL A 36 10.03 -16.90 -7.66
C VAL A 36 9.04 -17.68 -6.81
N VAL A 37 8.99 -17.37 -5.52
CA VAL A 37 7.93 -17.78 -4.59
C VAL A 37 7.18 -16.54 -4.13
N ILE A 38 5.90 -16.44 -4.48
CA ILE A 38 5.03 -15.32 -4.12
C ILE A 38 3.79 -15.83 -3.39
N GLY A 39 3.27 -15.04 -2.45
CA GLY A 39 2.02 -15.36 -1.79
C GLY A 39 1.84 -14.67 -0.45
N SER A 40 0.93 -15.18 0.37
CA SER A 40 0.65 -14.57 1.67
C SER A 40 1.91 -14.51 2.55
N ARG A 41 2.23 -13.31 3.06
CA ARG A 41 3.38 -13.08 3.96
C ARG A 41 3.40 -14.04 5.15
N ALA A 42 2.25 -14.29 5.78
CA ALA A 42 2.17 -15.17 6.93
C ALA A 42 2.55 -16.61 6.55
N PHE A 43 2.05 -17.11 5.42
CA PHE A 43 2.34 -18.46 4.94
C PHE A 43 3.78 -18.59 4.42
N ILE A 44 4.34 -17.54 3.80
CA ILE A 44 5.78 -17.51 3.51
C ILE A 44 6.57 -17.69 4.81
N HIS A 45 6.21 -16.98 5.89
CA HIS A 45 6.92 -17.10 7.16
C HIS A 45 6.77 -18.48 7.80
N PHE A 46 5.68 -19.19 7.56
CA PHE A 46 5.49 -20.58 8.02
C PHE A 46 6.39 -21.57 7.28
N GLU A 47 6.58 -21.34 5.99
CA GLU A 47 7.31 -22.26 5.11
C GLU A 47 8.76 -21.83 4.86
N VAL A 48 9.21 -20.67 5.37
CA VAL A 48 10.51 -20.11 4.97
C VAL A 48 11.71 -21.02 5.26
N ALA A 49 11.61 -21.93 6.25
CA ALA A 49 12.66 -22.90 6.53
C ALA A 49 12.75 -24.04 5.50
N SER A 50 11.69 -24.28 4.70
CA SER A 50 11.66 -25.27 3.62
C SER A 50 11.81 -24.66 2.22
N LEU A 51 11.81 -23.33 2.11
CA LEU A 51 12.07 -22.64 0.84
C LEU A 51 13.56 -22.72 0.47
N PRO A 52 13.90 -22.78 -0.83
CA PRO A 52 15.29 -22.67 -1.26
C PRO A 52 15.91 -21.35 -0.80
N ARG A 53 17.20 -21.39 -0.47
CA ARG A 53 17.96 -20.22 -0.05
C ARG A 53 17.94 -19.16 -1.16
N GLY A 54 17.74 -17.91 -0.78
CA GLY A 54 17.47 -16.84 -1.75
C GLY A 54 17.26 -15.48 -1.11
N VAL A 55 16.63 -14.58 -1.86
CA VAL A 55 16.45 -13.17 -1.50
C VAL A 55 15.00 -12.94 -1.07
N TYR A 56 14.80 -12.52 0.18
CA TYR A 56 13.51 -12.14 0.73
C TYR A 56 13.27 -10.63 0.55
N LEU A 57 12.15 -10.29 -0.09
CA LEU A 57 11.77 -8.91 -0.36
C LEU A 57 10.88 -8.36 0.76
N ALA A 58 11.48 -7.62 1.69
CA ALA A 58 10.75 -7.04 2.80
C ALA A 58 9.97 -5.78 2.39
N LYS A 59 8.68 -5.74 2.74
CA LYS A 59 7.82 -4.57 2.55
C LYS A 59 8.04 -3.41 3.53
N SER A 60 8.78 -3.67 4.61
CA SER A 60 9.05 -2.67 5.65
C SER A 60 10.23 -3.07 6.52
N MET A 61 10.85 -2.06 7.13
CA MET A 61 11.98 -2.21 8.04
C MET A 61 11.59 -1.89 9.49
N ARG A 62 10.34 -2.19 9.87
CA ARG A 62 9.82 -1.91 11.23
C ARG A 62 10.36 -2.87 12.29
N SER A 63 10.40 -2.43 13.54
CA SER A 63 10.78 -3.24 14.71
C SER A 63 9.96 -4.54 14.85
N LEU A 64 8.71 -4.53 14.39
CA LEU A 64 7.83 -5.70 14.30
C LEU A 64 8.44 -6.86 13.49
N SER A 65 9.35 -6.58 12.56
CA SER A 65 10.03 -7.57 11.73
C SER A 65 11.32 -8.12 12.37
N ASN A 66 11.76 -7.62 13.55
CA ASN A 66 13.03 -7.99 14.19
C ASN A 66 13.25 -9.51 14.31
N SER A 67 12.24 -10.21 14.83
CA SER A 67 12.25 -11.67 15.01
C SER A 67 12.35 -12.38 13.67
N MET A 68 11.54 -11.99 12.68
CA MET A 68 11.55 -12.65 11.37
C MET A 68 12.83 -12.38 10.58
N PHE A 69 13.36 -11.15 10.59
CA PHE A 69 14.64 -10.86 9.92
C PHE A 69 15.79 -11.63 10.55
N ARG A 70 15.76 -11.85 11.88
CA ARG A 70 16.73 -12.74 12.52
C ARG A 70 16.64 -14.16 11.96
N ILE A 71 15.44 -14.73 11.92
CA ILE A 71 15.19 -16.08 11.42
C ILE A 71 15.63 -16.20 9.95
N LEU A 72 15.26 -15.24 9.10
CA LEU A 72 15.63 -15.21 7.68
C LEU A 72 17.16 -15.26 7.48
N ARG A 73 17.91 -14.43 8.20
CA ARG A 73 19.38 -14.44 8.14
C ARG A 73 19.96 -15.76 8.69
N MET A 74 19.39 -16.29 9.77
CA MET A 74 19.83 -17.60 10.31
C MET A 74 19.64 -18.75 9.32
N LEU A 75 18.58 -18.72 8.51
CA LEU A 75 18.32 -19.68 7.45
C LEU A 75 19.18 -19.45 6.18
N GLY A 76 19.99 -18.39 6.14
CA GLY A 76 20.87 -18.05 5.04
C GLY A 76 20.18 -17.26 3.92
N HIS A 77 18.96 -16.75 4.14
CA HIS A 77 18.35 -15.82 3.18
C HIS A 77 19.01 -14.45 3.27
N GLU A 78 19.09 -13.80 2.12
CA GLU A 78 19.40 -12.38 2.04
C GLU A 78 18.12 -11.56 2.14
N ILE A 79 18.20 -10.35 2.67
CA ILE A 79 17.04 -9.47 2.82
C ILE A 79 17.31 -8.19 2.02
N VAL A 80 16.42 -7.89 1.09
CA VAL A 80 16.33 -6.60 0.43
C VAL A 80 14.99 -5.97 0.83
N ALA A 81 14.86 -4.65 0.81
CA ALA A 81 13.67 -4.00 1.33
C ALA A 81 13.26 -2.76 0.55
N TRP A 82 11.97 -2.46 0.58
CA TRP A 82 11.45 -1.10 0.46
C TRP A 82 10.54 -0.82 1.65
N GLU A 83 10.07 0.42 1.77
CA GLU A 83 9.03 0.78 2.71
C GLU A 83 7.71 1.08 1.97
N GLU A 84 6.72 0.22 2.18
CA GLU A 84 5.44 0.20 1.43
C GLU A 84 4.63 1.51 1.57
N GLU A 85 4.80 2.23 2.68
CA GLU A 85 4.12 3.51 2.96
C GLU A 85 5.13 4.67 3.02
N ALA A 86 6.25 4.59 2.29
CA ALA A 86 7.23 5.68 2.21
C ALA A 86 6.82 6.80 1.26
N LEU A 87 5.86 6.56 0.35
CA LEU A 87 5.48 7.56 -0.65
C LEU A 87 4.68 8.72 -0.08
N VAL A 88 3.83 8.46 0.92
CA VAL A 88 3.11 9.47 1.68
C VAL A 88 3.38 9.19 3.14
N HIS A 89 4.15 10.05 3.78
CA HIS A 89 4.68 9.80 5.11
C HIS A 89 4.62 11.05 6.00
N PRO A 90 4.59 10.87 7.33
CA PRO A 90 4.77 11.96 8.30
C PRO A 90 6.18 12.55 8.27
N PRO A 91 6.45 13.69 8.95
CA PRO A 91 7.79 14.26 9.05
C PRO A 91 8.82 13.26 9.60
N ALA A 92 10.10 13.50 9.29
CA ALA A 92 11.21 12.57 9.49
C ALA A 92 11.21 11.87 10.86
N ASP A 93 11.16 12.62 11.97
CA ASP A 93 11.22 12.05 13.33
C ASP A 93 10.06 11.08 13.61
N THR A 94 8.86 11.42 13.15
CA THR A 94 7.68 10.55 13.28
C THR A 94 7.80 9.34 12.36
N TYR A 95 8.23 9.54 11.11
CA TYR A 95 8.44 8.46 10.15
C TYR A 95 9.48 7.44 10.65
N PHE A 96 10.62 7.89 11.17
CA PHE A 96 11.68 7.02 11.70
C PHE A 96 11.17 6.16 12.85
N THR A 97 10.44 6.76 13.79
CA THR A 97 9.88 6.05 14.95
C THR A 97 8.85 5.00 14.54
N LEU A 98 8.02 5.29 13.54
CA LEU A 98 6.92 4.42 13.13
C LEU A 98 7.35 3.32 12.14
N ARG A 99 8.26 3.65 11.22
CA ARG A 99 8.54 2.84 10.02
C ARG A 99 9.91 2.17 10.02
N LEU A 100 10.90 2.71 10.74
CA LEU A 100 12.25 2.19 10.74
C LEU A 100 12.62 1.54 12.07
N SER A 101 13.62 0.68 12.05
CA SER A 101 14.23 0.15 13.26
C SER A 101 15.72 -0.05 13.03
N PRO A 102 16.56 0.34 14.03
CA PRO A 102 18.00 0.19 13.91
C PRO A 102 18.40 -1.29 13.79
N ILE A 103 17.59 -2.22 14.32
CA ILE A 103 17.90 -3.65 14.33
C ILE A 103 17.59 -4.31 12.97
N THR A 104 16.46 -3.95 12.34
CA THR A 104 16.05 -4.52 11.05
C THR A 104 16.86 -3.95 9.91
N ILE A 105 17.11 -2.64 9.88
CA ILE A 105 17.81 -1.97 8.77
C ILE A 105 19.23 -2.53 8.59
N ARG A 106 19.91 -2.89 9.68
CA ARG A 106 21.24 -3.54 9.67
C ARG A 106 21.25 -4.97 9.08
N LYS A 107 20.08 -5.58 8.85
CA LYS A 107 19.95 -6.91 8.27
C LYS A 107 19.58 -6.87 6.79
N VAL A 108 19.40 -5.68 6.23
CA VAL A 108 19.06 -5.45 4.83
C VAL A 108 20.35 -5.20 4.04
N SER A 109 20.44 -5.74 2.83
CA SER A 109 21.58 -5.56 1.91
C SER A 109 21.34 -4.45 0.89
N HIS A 110 20.09 -4.25 0.46
CA HIS A 110 19.69 -3.22 -0.49
C HIS A 110 18.36 -2.60 -0.09
N ILE A 111 18.26 -1.28 -0.18
CA ILE A 111 17.00 -0.53 -0.03
C ILE A 111 16.57 -0.01 -1.41
N PHE A 112 15.33 -0.27 -1.79
CA PHE A 112 14.70 0.25 -2.99
C PHE A 112 13.81 1.43 -2.62
N ALA A 113 14.15 2.62 -3.12
CA ALA A 113 13.45 3.87 -2.85
C ALA A 113 12.39 4.15 -3.92
N TRP A 114 11.26 4.71 -3.48
CA TRP A 114 10.16 5.13 -4.38
C TRP A 114 10.57 6.25 -5.33
N GLY A 115 11.41 7.18 -4.87
CA GLY A 115 11.91 8.34 -5.59
C GLY A 115 13.10 8.95 -4.86
N GLN A 116 13.59 10.09 -5.35
CA GLN A 116 14.72 10.80 -4.73
C GLN A 116 14.36 11.27 -3.31
N GLU A 117 13.12 11.71 -3.09
CA GLU A 117 12.67 12.14 -1.77
C GLU A 117 12.89 11.07 -0.71
N ASN A 118 12.55 9.83 -1.02
CA ASN A 118 12.68 8.74 -0.06
C ASN A 118 14.16 8.44 0.26
N VAL A 119 15.08 8.70 -0.68
CA VAL A 119 16.53 8.63 -0.41
C VAL A 119 16.95 9.72 0.56
N ASP A 120 16.53 10.96 0.31
CA ASP A 120 16.88 12.13 1.13
C ASP A 120 16.33 11.99 2.55
N LEU A 121 15.11 11.43 2.69
CA LEU A 121 14.52 11.07 3.97
C LEU A 121 15.32 9.97 4.69
N LEU A 122 15.71 8.91 3.99
CA LEU A 122 16.49 7.82 4.59
C LEU A 122 17.90 8.29 5.03
N GLN A 123 18.52 9.21 4.30
CA GLN A 123 19.83 9.78 4.64
C GLN A 123 19.81 10.60 5.94
N GLN A 124 18.65 11.16 6.30
CA GLN A 124 18.46 11.85 7.58
C GLN A 124 18.32 10.88 8.77
N TYR A 125 18.14 9.58 8.53
CA TYR A 125 17.94 8.61 9.60
C TYR A 125 19.26 8.34 10.35
N PRO A 126 19.38 8.70 11.65
CA PRO A 126 20.68 8.66 12.34
C PRO A 126 21.23 7.24 12.55
N GLN A 127 20.39 6.20 12.41
CA GLN A 127 20.81 4.81 12.53
C GLN A 127 20.88 4.08 11.17
N LEU A 128 20.89 4.82 10.05
CA LEU A 128 21.19 4.29 8.74
C LEU A 128 22.63 3.73 8.75
N PRO A 129 22.86 2.47 8.34
CA PRO A 129 24.20 1.92 8.28
C PRO A 129 25.07 2.68 7.26
N ALA A 130 26.32 2.97 7.63
CA ALA A 130 27.26 3.64 6.75
C ALA A 130 27.44 2.84 5.44
N GLY A 131 27.31 3.52 4.29
CA GLY A 131 27.42 2.90 2.97
C GLY A 131 26.26 1.98 2.59
N MET A 132 25.12 2.02 3.30
CA MET A 132 23.92 1.26 2.92
C MET A 132 23.52 1.57 1.47
N PRO A 133 23.46 0.56 0.57
CA PRO A 133 23.03 0.78 -0.81
C PRO A 133 21.53 1.14 -0.88
N ILE A 134 21.24 2.37 -1.30
CA ILE A 134 19.88 2.86 -1.56
C ILE A 134 19.75 3.13 -3.06
N HIS A 135 18.77 2.49 -3.70
CA HIS A 135 18.58 2.50 -5.15
C HIS A 135 17.27 3.21 -5.50
N VAL A 136 17.34 4.27 -6.31
CA VAL A 136 16.14 4.95 -6.84
C VAL A 136 15.55 4.14 -7.99
N THR A 137 14.81 3.09 -7.63
CA THR A 137 14.19 2.19 -8.61
C THR A 137 12.76 2.57 -8.94
N GLY A 138 12.08 3.32 -8.07
CA GLY A 138 10.62 3.32 -8.05
C GLY A 138 10.09 2.10 -7.28
N ASN A 139 8.78 1.88 -7.35
CA ASN A 139 8.11 0.75 -6.73
C ASN A 139 7.17 0.06 -7.73
N PRO A 140 7.00 -1.27 -7.69
CA PRO A 140 6.04 -1.97 -8.55
C PRO A 140 4.60 -1.44 -8.44
N ARG A 141 4.19 -0.85 -7.31
CA ARG A 141 2.90 -0.15 -7.22
C ARG A 141 2.82 1.08 -8.10
N GLY A 142 3.93 1.82 -8.26
CA GLY A 142 4.05 2.91 -9.21
C GLY A 142 3.92 2.43 -10.66
N ASP A 143 4.51 1.27 -10.99
CA ASP A 143 4.38 0.69 -12.34
C ASP A 143 2.91 0.46 -12.73
N ILE A 144 2.09 -0.06 -11.81
CA ILE A 144 0.67 -0.34 -12.04
C ILE A 144 -0.17 0.93 -12.25
N LEU A 145 0.31 2.09 -11.82
CA LEU A 145 -0.37 3.39 -12.02
C LEU A 145 -0.07 4.02 -13.38
N ARG A 146 0.88 3.48 -14.15
CA ARG A 146 1.30 4.06 -15.42
C ARG A 146 0.20 4.00 -16.49
N PRO A 147 0.15 4.96 -17.43
CA PRO A 147 -0.89 5.01 -18.47
C PRO A 147 -1.07 3.71 -19.26
N GLU A 148 0.03 3.04 -19.64
CA GLU A 148 0.02 1.77 -20.37
C GLU A 148 -0.55 0.60 -19.56
N MET A 149 -0.60 0.69 -18.23
CA MET A 149 -1.16 -0.34 -17.36
C MET A 149 -2.66 -0.18 -17.14
N ARG A 150 -3.28 0.96 -17.49
CA ARG A 150 -4.70 1.24 -17.21
C ARG A 150 -5.63 0.15 -17.75
N ALA A 151 -5.35 -0.37 -18.94
CA ALA A 151 -6.17 -1.40 -19.58
C ALA A 151 -6.15 -2.76 -18.84
N TYR A 152 -5.21 -2.97 -17.90
CA TYR A 152 -5.24 -4.13 -16.99
C TYR A 152 -6.54 -4.20 -16.18
N PHE A 153 -7.10 -3.03 -15.88
CA PHE A 153 -8.30 -2.85 -15.07
C PHE A 153 -9.58 -2.65 -15.92
N ALA A 154 -9.50 -2.66 -17.25
CA ALA A 154 -10.60 -2.29 -18.14
C ALA A 154 -11.91 -3.03 -17.83
N ALA A 155 -11.87 -4.34 -17.66
CA ALA A 155 -13.07 -5.14 -17.37
C ALA A 155 -13.77 -4.69 -16.06
N GLU A 156 -12.99 -4.35 -15.04
CA GLU A 156 -13.54 -3.88 -13.77
C GLU A 156 -14.02 -2.43 -13.86
N VAL A 157 -13.31 -1.58 -14.60
CA VAL A 157 -13.73 -0.20 -14.88
C VAL A 157 -15.08 -0.18 -15.61
N GLU A 158 -15.25 -1.01 -16.64
CA GLU A 158 -16.51 -1.10 -17.39
C GLU A 158 -17.64 -1.67 -16.52
N ARG A 159 -17.35 -2.65 -15.65
CA ARG A 159 -18.33 -3.14 -14.66
C ARG A 159 -18.80 -2.02 -13.73
N LEU A 160 -17.87 -1.23 -13.18
CA LEU A 160 -18.19 -0.14 -12.27
C LEU A 160 -18.99 0.96 -12.97
N ARG A 161 -18.62 1.35 -14.19
CA ARG A 161 -19.39 2.31 -15.01
C ARG A 161 -20.79 1.79 -15.31
N GLY A 162 -20.94 0.50 -15.62
CA GLY A 162 -22.26 -0.11 -15.84
C GLY A 162 -23.14 -0.12 -14.58
N LEU A 163 -22.54 -0.22 -13.39
CA LEU A 163 -23.28 -0.24 -12.12
C LEU A 163 -23.65 1.15 -11.59
N TYR A 164 -22.75 2.12 -11.72
CA TYR A 164 -22.89 3.43 -11.08
C TYR A 164 -23.14 4.59 -12.05
N GLY A 165 -22.99 4.35 -13.36
CA GLY A 165 -23.03 5.41 -14.37
C GLY A 165 -21.88 6.39 -14.19
N ASP A 166 -22.16 7.68 -14.41
CA ASP A 166 -21.25 8.75 -14.04
C ASP A 166 -21.33 9.00 -12.53
N PHE A 167 -20.16 8.99 -11.86
CA PHE A 167 -20.11 9.17 -10.41
C PHE A 167 -18.92 10.00 -9.93
N ILE A 168 -19.14 10.69 -8.81
CA ILE A 168 -18.10 11.32 -7.98
C ILE A 168 -17.70 10.32 -6.90
N LEU A 169 -16.40 10.07 -6.77
CA LEU A 169 -15.86 9.21 -5.74
C LEU A 169 -15.47 10.05 -4.50
N VAL A 170 -15.94 9.68 -3.33
CA VAL A 170 -15.57 10.32 -2.05
C VAL A 170 -14.76 9.31 -1.24
N ASN A 171 -13.45 9.52 -1.13
CA ASN A 171 -12.57 8.65 -0.36
C ASN A 171 -12.28 9.25 1.01
N THR A 172 -12.46 8.45 2.06
CA THR A 172 -12.19 8.86 3.44
C THR A 172 -10.96 8.16 4.02
N ASN A 173 -10.37 8.76 5.06
CA ASN A 173 -9.22 8.21 5.79
C ASN A 173 -9.34 8.44 7.31
N PHE A 174 -10.55 8.40 7.86
CA PHE A 174 -10.82 8.80 9.25
C PHE A 174 -10.68 7.66 10.27
N THR A 175 -9.84 6.66 10.00
CA THR A 175 -9.62 5.54 10.94
C THR A 175 -9.16 6.01 12.33
N ASP A 176 -8.46 7.13 12.40
CA ASP A 176 -7.95 7.70 13.66
C ASP A 176 -9.07 8.12 14.63
N VAL A 177 -10.22 8.53 14.11
CA VAL A 177 -11.35 9.11 14.87
C VAL A 177 -12.65 8.31 14.73
N ASN A 178 -12.79 7.55 13.66
CA ASN A 178 -13.93 6.68 13.34
C ASN A 178 -13.50 5.22 13.10
N PRO A 179 -12.77 4.55 14.02
CA PRO A 179 -12.32 3.18 13.79
C PRO A 179 -13.46 2.15 13.95
N PHE A 180 -13.51 1.14 13.07
CA PHE A 180 -14.39 -0.02 13.25
C PHE A 180 -14.06 -0.82 14.51
N ILE A 181 -12.75 -0.98 14.80
CA ILE A 181 -12.25 -1.58 16.04
C ILE A 181 -11.63 -0.47 16.88
N PRO A 182 -12.19 -0.11 18.06
CA PRO A 182 -11.74 1.03 18.85
C PRO A 182 -10.24 1.07 19.16
N SER A 183 -9.60 -0.08 19.32
CA SER A 183 -8.16 -0.16 19.59
C SER A 183 -7.27 0.28 18.42
N ILE A 184 -7.80 0.37 17.21
CA ILE A 184 -7.04 0.76 16.01
C ILE A 184 -6.87 2.27 15.91
N GLY A 185 -7.88 3.04 16.34
CA GLY A 185 -7.88 4.50 16.26
C GLY A 185 -6.78 5.16 17.09
N LEU A 186 -6.77 6.49 17.10
CA LEU A 186 -5.74 7.26 17.80
C LEU A 186 -5.90 7.16 19.32
N PHE A 187 -7.16 7.18 19.77
CA PHE A 187 -7.56 7.03 21.16
C PHE A 187 -8.62 5.95 21.30
N ILE A 188 -8.53 5.20 22.40
CA ILE A 188 -9.51 4.20 22.82
C ILE A 188 -10.49 4.90 23.78
N PRO A 189 -11.78 4.99 23.44
CA PRO A 189 -12.79 5.55 24.33
C PRO A 189 -12.83 4.77 25.65
N PRO A 190 -13.00 5.45 26.80
CA PRO A 190 -13.15 4.78 28.08
C PRO A 190 -14.42 3.91 28.09
N LYS A 191 -14.29 2.66 28.50
CA LYS A 191 -15.45 1.86 28.94
C LYS A 191 -15.85 2.43 30.30
N ASP A 192 -17.11 2.86 30.45
CA ASP A 192 -17.71 3.23 31.75
C ASP A 192 -17.37 4.62 32.31
N GLY A 193 -17.28 5.67 31.48
CA GLY A 193 -17.22 7.07 31.97
C GLY A 193 -15.94 7.45 32.71
N GLY A 194 -14.89 6.63 32.61
CA GLY A 194 -13.55 6.97 33.10
C GLY A 194 -12.99 8.23 32.44
N LYS A 195 -12.20 9.01 33.18
CA LYS A 195 -11.83 10.38 32.80
C LYS A 195 -10.78 10.52 31.67
N LYS A 196 -10.13 9.45 31.20
CA LYS A 196 -9.06 9.57 30.18
C LYS A 196 -9.09 8.44 29.16
N SER A 197 -9.19 8.81 27.89
CA SER A 197 -8.98 7.94 26.75
C SER A 197 -7.55 7.38 26.75
N ARG A 198 -7.38 6.11 26.41
CA ARG A 198 -6.05 5.48 26.30
C ARG A 198 -5.53 5.62 24.87
N ARG A 199 -4.21 5.53 24.66
CA ARG A 199 -3.65 5.46 23.30
C ARG A 199 -4.10 4.20 22.58
N GLY A 200 -4.65 4.38 21.38
CA GLY A 200 -4.88 3.29 20.43
C GLY A 200 -3.65 3.05 19.55
N GLN A 201 -3.76 2.07 18.64
CA GLN A 201 -2.64 1.60 17.83
C GLN A 201 -2.07 2.69 16.92
N ALA A 202 -2.93 3.54 16.33
CA ALA A 202 -2.49 4.64 15.48
C ALA A 202 -1.70 5.71 16.27
N GLY A 203 -1.96 5.83 17.57
CA GLY A 203 -1.29 6.80 18.44
C GLY A 203 0.05 6.34 19.03
N ILE A 204 0.46 5.09 18.79
CA ILE A 204 1.70 4.54 19.37
C ILE A 204 2.92 5.27 18.77
N GLY A 205 3.77 5.82 19.63
CA GLY A 205 5.01 6.50 19.23
C GLY A 205 4.85 8.00 18.95
N MET A 206 3.64 8.55 19.07
CA MET A 206 3.37 9.98 18.96
C MET A 206 3.45 10.67 20.33
N SER A 207 3.84 11.95 20.38
CA SER A 207 3.64 12.79 21.57
C SER A 207 2.15 13.00 21.83
N ASN A 208 1.78 13.30 23.08
CA ASN A 208 0.38 13.51 23.46
C ASN A 208 -0.21 14.73 22.76
N GLU A 209 0.54 15.82 22.73
CA GLU A 209 0.17 17.08 22.10
C GLU A 209 -0.12 16.88 20.61
N PHE A 210 0.79 16.20 19.90
CA PHE A 210 0.64 15.93 18.47
C PHE A 210 -0.64 15.12 18.18
N ALA A 211 -0.88 14.09 18.99
CA ALA A 211 -2.01 13.21 18.74
C ALA A 211 -3.35 13.80 19.16
N GLU A 212 -3.41 14.55 20.25
CA GLU A 212 -4.63 15.28 20.61
C GLU A 212 -5.00 16.26 19.49
N GLY A 213 -4.03 17.04 18.98
CA GLY A 213 -4.26 17.94 17.85
C GLY A 213 -4.66 17.21 16.57
N LEU A 214 -4.00 16.10 16.22
CA LEU A 214 -4.35 15.29 15.04
C LEU A 214 -5.76 14.71 15.16
N TRP A 215 -6.15 14.25 16.36
CA TRP A 215 -7.49 13.73 16.61
C TRP A 215 -8.54 14.81 16.44
N HIS A 216 -8.33 16.00 17.02
CA HIS A 216 -9.26 17.12 16.88
C HIS A 216 -9.41 17.55 15.42
N HIS A 217 -8.31 17.66 14.68
CA HIS A 217 -8.31 18.00 13.25
C HIS A 217 -9.08 16.96 12.43
N LYS A 218 -8.74 15.67 12.57
CA LYS A 218 -9.43 14.58 11.86
C LYS A 218 -10.91 14.46 12.23
N GLN A 219 -11.27 14.74 13.48
CA GLN A 219 -12.68 14.72 13.91
C GLN A 219 -13.47 15.86 13.27
N ALA A 220 -12.90 17.06 13.19
CA ALA A 220 -13.55 18.19 12.51
C ALA A 220 -13.76 17.91 11.01
N ILE A 221 -12.74 17.37 10.33
CA ILE A 221 -12.86 16.99 8.91
C ILE A 221 -13.91 15.88 8.71
N LEU A 222 -14.01 14.91 9.62
CA LEU A 222 -15.08 13.90 9.55
C LEU A 222 -16.47 14.55 9.60
N GLU A 223 -16.67 15.55 10.47
CA GLU A 223 -17.93 16.30 10.53
C GLU A 223 -18.19 17.10 9.25
N ASP A 224 -17.16 17.69 8.65
CA ASP A 224 -17.25 18.33 7.33
C ASP A 224 -17.71 17.33 6.26
N PHE A 225 -17.14 16.12 6.25
CA PHE A 225 -17.49 15.07 5.28
C PHE A 225 -18.91 14.54 5.48
N LYS A 226 -19.39 14.44 6.72
CA LYS A 226 -20.78 14.06 7.02
C LYS A 226 -21.78 15.06 6.44
N GLN A 227 -21.43 16.35 6.41
CA GLN A 227 -22.25 17.39 5.79
C GLN A 227 -22.07 17.46 4.28
N LEU A 228 -20.85 17.22 3.80
CA LEU A 228 -20.48 17.27 2.39
C LEU A 228 -21.23 16.23 1.55
N ILE A 229 -21.30 14.98 2.00
CA ILE A 229 -21.90 13.87 1.23
C ILE A 229 -23.35 14.19 0.78
N PRO A 230 -24.29 14.58 1.67
CA PRO A 230 -25.63 14.96 1.25
C PRO A 230 -25.69 16.29 0.50
N ALA A 231 -24.72 17.20 0.70
CA ALA A 231 -24.65 18.44 -0.08
C ALA A 231 -24.27 18.17 -1.54
N LEU A 232 -23.33 17.25 -1.79
CA LEU A 232 -22.95 16.82 -3.15
C LEU A 232 -24.13 16.19 -3.90
N GLU A 233 -24.94 15.35 -3.25
CA GLU A 233 -26.14 14.79 -3.89
C GLU A 233 -27.12 15.88 -4.32
N ARG A 234 -27.32 16.92 -3.49
CA ARG A 234 -28.24 18.01 -3.80
C ARG A 234 -27.73 18.89 -4.95
N ALA A 235 -26.44 19.20 -4.97
CA ALA A 235 -25.83 20.05 -5.99
C ALA A 235 -25.69 19.33 -7.35
N PHE A 236 -25.46 18.02 -7.35
CA PHE A 236 -25.28 17.22 -8.55
C PHE A 236 -26.39 16.16 -8.67
N PRO A 237 -27.64 16.57 -8.93
CA PRO A 237 -28.77 15.67 -8.89
C PRO A 237 -28.72 14.59 -9.95
N ASP A 238 -27.89 14.68 -10.99
CA ASP A 238 -27.78 13.67 -12.05
C ASP A 238 -26.57 12.73 -11.91
N VAL A 239 -25.78 12.89 -10.85
CA VAL A 239 -24.53 12.15 -10.64
C VAL A 239 -24.64 11.25 -9.40
N THR A 240 -24.13 10.03 -9.50
CA THR A 240 -24.06 9.13 -8.34
C THR A 240 -22.91 9.57 -7.43
N ILE A 241 -23.12 9.53 -6.11
CA ILE A 241 -22.06 9.79 -5.12
C ILE A 241 -21.63 8.45 -4.52
N VAL A 242 -20.42 8.01 -4.83
CA VAL A 242 -19.86 6.77 -4.26
C VAL A 242 -18.94 7.15 -3.11
N VAL A 243 -19.35 6.85 -1.89
CA VAL A 243 -18.52 6.99 -0.69
C VAL A 243 -17.75 5.69 -0.48
N ARG A 244 -16.42 5.80 -0.40
CA ARG A 244 -15.52 4.66 -0.26
C ARG A 244 -14.67 4.79 1.00
N PRO A 245 -15.17 4.26 2.13
CA PRO A 245 -14.47 4.35 3.40
C PRO A 245 -13.19 3.52 3.42
N HIS A 246 -12.19 3.95 4.20
CA HIS A 246 -11.05 3.09 4.48
C HIS A 246 -11.53 1.82 5.21
N PRO A 247 -10.99 0.62 4.91
CA PRO A 247 -11.50 -0.64 5.48
C PRO A 247 -11.49 -0.74 7.01
N SER A 248 -10.66 0.07 7.67
CA SER A 248 -10.59 0.13 9.14
C SER A 248 -11.54 1.15 9.77
N GLU A 249 -12.30 1.91 8.99
CA GLU A 249 -13.31 2.85 9.49
C GLU A 249 -14.62 2.16 9.83
N ASN A 250 -15.41 2.75 10.72
CA ASN A 250 -16.77 2.32 10.97
C ASN A 250 -17.70 2.81 9.84
N PHE A 251 -18.27 1.86 9.11
CA PHE A 251 -19.10 2.11 7.93
C PHE A 251 -20.46 2.70 8.29
N GLN A 252 -20.95 2.45 9.51
CA GLN A 252 -22.28 2.85 9.96
C GLN A 252 -22.53 4.37 9.80
N VAL A 253 -21.51 5.19 10.05
CA VAL A 253 -21.61 6.66 9.91
C VAL A 253 -22.00 7.04 8.48
N TYR A 254 -21.47 6.34 7.48
CA TYR A 254 -21.76 6.59 6.06
C TYR A 254 -23.05 5.93 5.62
N ASP A 255 -23.35 4.73 6.13
CA ASP A 255 -24.59 4.01 5.84
C ASP A 255 -25.81 4.81 6.35
N ASP A 256 -25.71 5.44 7.52
CA ASP A 256 -26.76 6.29 8.09
C ASP A 256 -27.03 7.53 7.23
N ILE A 257 -25.99 8.13 6.65
CA ILE A 257 -26.10 9.24 5.70
C ILE A 257 -26.75 8.73 4.40
N ALA A 258 -26.26 7.62 3.87
CA ALA A 258 -26.74 7.04 2.63
C ALA A 258 -28.22 6.61 2.71
N ALA A 259 -28.70 6.18 3.89
CA ALA A 259 -30.10 5.86 4.12
C ALA A 259 -31.05 7.05 3.94
N GLN A 260 -30.55 8.28 4.04
CA GLN A 260 -31.30 9.53 3.85
C GLN A 260 -31.15 10.10 2.44
N CYS A 261 -30.32 9.47 1.61
CA CYS A 261 -29.98 9.92 0.27
C CYS A 261 -30.45 8.88 -0.77
N ARG A 262 -30.80 9.31 -1.98
CA ARG A 262 -31.24 8.40 -3.07
C ARG A 262 -30.08 7.85 -3.89
N ARG A 263 -29.03 8.66 -4.09
CA ARG A 263 -27.90 8.44 -5.03
C ARG A 263 -26.56 8.27 -4.34
N VAL A 264 -26.51 8.33 -3.01
CA VAL A 264 -25.31 7.98 -2.25
C VAL A 264 -25.20 6.46 -2.15
N LYS A 265 -24.02 5.93 -2.45
CA LYS A 265 -23.67 4.50 -2.34
C LYS A 265 -22.41 4.34 -1.51
N VAL A 266 -22.44 3.47 -0.51
CA VAL A 266 -21.29 3.19 0.36
C VAL A 266 -20.70 1.84 0.00
N THR A 267 -19.39 1.78 -0.30
CA THR A 267 -18.70 0.53 -0.62
C THR A 267 -17.19 0.65 -0.47
N ASN A 268 -16.52 -0.40 0.01
CA ASN A 268 -15.05 -0.51 0.01
C ASN A 268 -14.53 -1.65 -0.88
N GLU A 269 -15.35 -2.10 -1.82
CA GLU A 269 -15.05 -3.27 -2.65
C GLU A 269 -13.76 -3.08 -3.48
N GLY A 270 -12.98 -4.15 -3.59
CA GLY A 270 -11.92 -4.28 -4.59
C GLY A 270 -10.73 -3.31 -4.44
N ASN A 271 -9.91 -3.25 -5.49
CA ASN A 271 -8.76 -2.34 -5.58
C ASN A 271 -9.26 -0.93 -5.91
N VAL A 272 -8.61 0.12 -5.38
CA VAL A 272 -8.99 1.52 -5.63
C VAL A 272 -8.78 1.98 -7.07
N ILE A 273 -7.81 1.41 -7.79
CA ILE A 273 -7.43 1.85 -9.13
C ILE A 273 -8.61 1.79 -10.12
N PRO A 274 -9.36 0.67 -10.22
CA PRO A 274 -10.59 0.64 -11.01
C PRO A 274 -11.62 1.72 -10.65
N TRP A 275 -11.80 2.02 -9.36
CA TRP A 275 -12.74 3.07 -8.93
C TRP A 275 -12.30 4.46 -9.38
N LEU A 276 -11.00 4.76 -9.29
CA LEU A 276 -10.45 6.03 -9.79
C LEU A 276 -10.61 6.15 -11.30
N LEU A 277 -10.29 5.09 -12.05
CA LEU A 277 -10.40 5.10 -13.51
C LEU A 277 -11.86 5.14 -13.99
N ALA A 278 -12.80 4.63 -13.19
CA ALA A 278 -14.22 4.64 -13.49
C ALA A 278 -14.91 5.96 -13.12
N SER A 279 -14.44 6.66 -12.08
CA SER A 279 -15.05 7.91 -11.62
C SER A 279 -14.74 9.10 -12.55
N LYS A 280 -15.56 10.15 -12.45
CA LYS A 280 -15.26 11.43 -13.12
C LYS A 280 -14.18 12.23 -12.40
N THR A 281 -14.18 12.10 -11.08
CA THR A 281 -13.30 12.83 -10.16
C THR A 281 -13.32 12.14 -8.80
N MET A 282 -12.40 12.52 -7.93
CA MET A 282 -12.35 12.08 -6.54
C MET A 282 -12.26 13.27 -5.58
N VAL A 283 -13.06 13.26 -4.52
CA VAL A 283 -12.96 14.17 -3.38
C VAL A 283 -12.33 13.45 -2.19
N HIS A 284 -11.35 14.06 -1.54
CA HIS A 284 -10.65 13.49 -0.39
C HIS A 284 -10.11 14.58 0.56
N ASN A 285 -9.49 14.17 1.67
CA ASN A 285 -8.68 15.04 2.54
C ASN A 285 -7.37 14.32 2.89
N GLY A 286 -6.27 14.68 2.21
CA GLY A 286 -4.93 14.15 2.50
C GLY A 286 -4.77 12.61 2.45
N CYS A 287 -5.55 11.91 1.62
CA CYS A 287 -5.47 10.45 1.48
C CYS A 287 -4.44 10.06 0.41
N THR A 288 -3.67 8.98 0.61
CA THR A 288 -2.71 8.46 -0.39
C THR A 288 -3.35 8.23 -1.76
N THR A 289 -4.65 7.95 -1.80
CA THR A 289 -5.38 7.82 -3.07
C THR A 289 -5.28 9.07 -3.94
N GLY A 290 -5.15 10.29 -3.37
CA GLY A 290 -4.96 11.52 -4.14
C GLY A 290 -3.73 11.48 -5.06
N LEU A 291 -2.63 10.91 -4.57
CA LEU A 291 -1.46 10.66 -5.41
C LEU A 291 -1.72 9.60 -6.47
N GLU A 292 -2.39 8.49 -6.11
CA GLU A 292 -2.73 7.44 -7.07
C GLU A 292 -3.64 7.98 -8.19
N ALA A 293 -4.59 8.87 -7.86
CA ALA A 293 -5.45 9.56 -8.81
C ALA A 293 -4.63 10.46 -9.75
N TYR A 294 -3.72 11.26 -9.19
CA TYR A 294 -2.80 12.09 -9.98
C TYR A 294 -1.99 11.25 -10.98
N ALA A 295 -1.35 10.17 -10.52
CA ALA A 295 -0.55 9.29 -11.38
C ALA A 295 -1.41 8.61 -12.47
N LEU A 296 -2.66 8.27 -12.15
CA LEU A 296 -3.63 7.72 -13.11
C LEU A 296 -4.23 8.77 -14.05
N GLY A 297 -3.93 10.06 -13.88
CA GLY A 297 -4.50 11.15 -14.67
C GLY A 297 -5.98 11.41 -14.38
N VAL A 298 -6.45 11.05 -13.20
CA VAL A 298 -7.81 11.29 -12.72
C VAL A 298 -7.82 12.57 -11.89
N PRO A 299 -8.69 13.55 -12.19
CA PRO A 299 -8.79 14.76 -11.39
C PRO A 299 -9.21 14.42 -9.95
N ALA A 300 -8.56 15.07 -9.00
CA ALA A 300 -8.84 14.92 -7.58
C ALA A 300 -8.89 16.29 -6.91
N ILE A 301 -9.74 16.39 -5.90
CA ILE A 301 -9.96 17.61 -5.10
C ILE A 301 -9.74 17.26 -3.63
N SER A 302 -8.82 17.98 -3.00
CA SER A 302 -8.70 18.04 -1.55
C SER A 302 -9.72 19.03 -1.01
N TYR A 303 -10.71 18.53 -0.27
CA TYR A 303 -11.65 19.36 0.46
C TYR A 303 -11.06 19.75 1.82
N LEU A 304 -10.85 21.04 2.02
CA LEU A 304 -10.10 21.65 3.12
C LEU A 304 -10.94 22.68 3.89
N ALA A 305 -12.24 22.39 4.09
CA ALA A 305 -13.13 23.28 4.85
C ALA A 305 -12.61 23.56 6.27
N THR A 306 -12.19 22.52 6.98
CA THR A 306 -11.32 22.64 8.14
C THR A 306 -9.87 22.48 7.72
N PHE A 307 -9.19 23.58 7.40
CA PHE A 307 -7.78 23.60 7.03
C PHE A 307 -6.86 23.83 8.24
N ASN A 308 -5.79 23.05 8.31
CA ASN A 308 -4.66 23.28 9.20
C ASN A 308 -3.35 23.03 8.43
N GLU A 309 -2.54 24.08 8.27
CA GLU A 309 -1.28 24.02 7.52
C GLU A 309 -0.36 22.88 7.98
N TYR A 310 -0.20 22.71 9.30
CA TYR A 310 0.67 21.67 9.84
C TYR A 310 0.16 20.26 9.50
N TYR A 311 -1.13 19.98 9.64
CA TYR A 311 -1.66 18.63 9.39
C TYR A 311 -1.90 18.34 7.90
N ASP A 312 -2.34 19.34 7.13
CA ASP A 312 -2.74 19.17 5.73
C ASP A 312 -1.60 19.38 4.75
N TYR A 313 -0.52 20.10 5.13
CA TYR A 313 0.69 20.29 4.31
C TYR A 313 1.94 19.64 4.90
N ASP A 314 2.31 19.95 6.13
CA ASP A 314 3.60 19.53 6.67
C ASP A 314 3.60 18.07 7.10
N PHE A 315 2.47 17.59 7.64
CA PHE A 315 2.38 16.23 8.15
C PHE A 315 2.25 15.22 7.01
N GLN A 316 1.23 15.30 6.15
CA GLN A 316 1.02 14.37 5.03
C GLN A 316 0.47 15.08 3.79
N GLY A 317 1.10 16.19 3.39
CA GLY A 317 0.53 17.09 2.39
C GLY A 317 0.70 16.71 0.92
N LEU A 318 1.48 15.68 0.58
CA LEU A 318 1.74 15.32 -0.81
C LEU A 318 0.44 15.09 -1.62
N PRO A 319 -0.56 14.30 -1.14
CA PRO A 319 -1.81 14.15 -1.87
C PRO A 319 -2.57 15.48 -2.03
N THR A 320 -2.51 16.38 -1.05
CA THR A 320 -3.16 17.69 -1.13
C THR A 320 -2.51 18.61 -2.14
N LYS A 321 -1.17 18.61 -2.21
CA LYS A 321 -0.40 19.42 -3.17
C LYS A 321 -0.61 18.94 -4.62
N LEU A 322 -0.86 17.64 -4.81
CA LEU A 322 -1.14 17.06 -6.13
C LEU A 322 -2.59 17.23 -6.59
N SER A 323 -3.53 17.54 -5.70
CA SER A 323 -4.94 17.75 -6.04
C SER A 323 -5.28 19.23 -6.30
N TYR A 324 -6.46 19.48 -6.87
CA TYR A 324 -7.13 20.77 -6.70
C TYR A 324 -7.48 20.97 -5.22
N GLN A 325 -7.54 22.21 -4.76
CA GLN A 325 -7.83 22.52 -3.36
C GLN A 325 -9.09 23.38 -3.31
N SER A 326 -10.02 23.02 -2.43
CA SER A 326 -11.26 23.76 -2.21
C SER A 326 -11.45 23.95 -0.70
N PHE A 327 -11.59 25.19 -0.25
CA PHE A 327 -11.66 25.57 1.16
C PHE A 327 -13.08 25.77 1.67
N ASN A 328 -14.09 25.63 0.80
CA ASN A 328 -15.50 25.67 1.13
C ASN A 328 -16.31 24.94 0.05
N PHE A 329 -17.62 24.79 0.27
CA PHE A 329 -18.50 24.05 -0.63
C PHE A 329 -18.67 24.75 -1.99
N ASP A 330 -18.73 26.08 -2.04
CA ASP A 330 -18.90 26.83 -3.29
C ASP A 330 -17.70 26.63 -4.24
N GLU A 331 -16.48 26.70 -3.70
CA GLU A 331 -15.25 26.39 -4.45
C GLU A 331 -15.20 24.93 -4.93
N LEU A 332 -15.69 24.01 -4.11
CA LEU A 332 -15.77 22.60 -4.46
C LEU A 332 -16.79 22.38 -5.58
N GLU A 333 -17.96 22.99 -5.49
CA GLU A 333 -19.03 22.90 -6.48
C GLU A 333 -18.59 23.47 -7.83
N ASP A 334 -17.94 24.63 -7.87
CA ASP A 334 -17.35 25.19 -9.09
C ASP A 334 -16.33 24.23 -9.72
N THR A 335 -15.38 23.76 -8.92
CA THR A 335 -14.31 22.86 -9.40
C THR A 335 -14.90 21.55 -9.93
N LEU A 336 -15.85 20.95 -9.21
CA LEU A 336 -16.55 19.73 -9.64
C LEU A 336 -17.33 19.97 -10.92
N SER A 337 -18.07 21.07 -11.02
CA SER A 337 -18.84 21.41 -12.22
C SER A 337 -17.94 21.50 -13.44
N ARG A 338 -16.81 22.19 -13.35
CA ARG A 338 -15.85 22.34 -14.45
C ARG A 338 -15.22 21.00 -14.84
N ILE A 339 -14.93 20.12 -13.88
CA ILE A 339 -14.45 18.76 -14.18
C ILE A 339 -15.53 17.93 -14.90
N LEU A 340 -16.78 17.97 -14.42
CA LEU A 340 -17.89 17.21 -15.00
C LEU A 340 -18.23 17.67 -16.43
N HIS A 341 -18.08 18.97 -16.73
CA HIS A 341 -18.22 19.51 -18.09
C HIS A 341 -16.98 19.28 -18.98
N GLY A 342 -15.90 18.70 -18.44
CA GLY A 342 -14.67 18.42 -19.19
C GLY A 342 -13.76 19.63 -19.40
N GLU A 343 -14.00 20.73 -18.68
CA GLU A 343 -13.17 21.94 -18.74
C GLU A 343 -11.89 21.82 -17.92
N LEU A 344 -11.92 20.97 -16.88
CA LEU A 344 -10.77 20.66 -16.03
C LEU A 344 -10.44 19.16 -16.07
N GLY A 345 -9.18 18.86 -16.40
CA GLY A 345 -8.60 17.52 -16.27
C GLY A 345 -7.82 17.35 -14.97
N VAL A 346 -6.85 16.43 -14.94
CA VAL A 346 -5.95 16.29 -13.78
C VAL A 346 -5.24 17.62 -13.46
N ALA A 347 -5.02 17.89 -12.17
CA ALA A 347 -4.36 19.12 -11.73
C ALA A 347 -2.98 19.26 -12.37
N GLY A 348 -2.84 20.20 -13.30
CA GLY A 348 -1.60 20.42 -14.04
C GLY A 348 -0.61 21.35 -13.34
N GLY A 349 0.44 21.71 -14.07
CA GLY A 349 1.46 22.68 -13.65
C GLY A 349 2.85 22.07 -13.52
N GLU A 350 3.87 22.89 -13.74
CA GLU A 350 5.28 22.49 -13.60
C GLU A 350 5.61 22.10 -12.17
N GLU A 351 5.10 22.85 -11.19
CA GLU A 351 5.30 22.57 -9.77
C GLU A 351 4.85 21.15 -9.37
N ARG A 352 3.63 20.74 -9.79
CA ARG A 352 3.11 19.41 -9.49
C ARG A 352 3.89 18.30 -10.20
N ARG A 353 4.38 18.55 -11.43
CA ARG A 353 5.24 17.61 -12.16
C ARG A 353 6.57 17.42 -11.44
N THR A 354 7.25 18.52 -11.11
CA THR A 354 8.49 18.50 -10.33
C THR A 354 8.31 17.79 -9.00
N LEU A 355 7.16 18.02 -8.33
CA LEU A 355 6.84 17.37 -7.07
C LEU A 355 6.68 15.85 -7.24
N ILE A 356 5.87 15.37 -8.19
CA ILE A 356 5.70 13.92 -8.37
C ILE A 356 7.01 13.24 -8.82
N ASP A 357 7.81 13.90 -9.65
CA ASP A 357 9.09 13.36 -10.15
C ASP A 357 10.13 13.18 -9.03
N TYR A 358 10.07 14.04 -8.01
CA TYR A 358 10.89 13.92 -6.81
C TYR A 358 10.48 12.72 -5.94
N TYR A 359 9.17 12.47 -5.78
CA TYR A 359 8.63 11.41 -4.92
C TYR A 359 8.53 10.03 -5.60
N LEU A 360 8.29 9.99 -6.91
CA LEU A 360 7.99 8.77 -7.65
C LEU A 360 8.87 8.64 -8.90
N ALA A 361 9.85 7.75 -8.82
CA ALA A 361 10.65 7.34 -9.96
C ALA A 361 9.92 6.30 -10.83
N ALA A 362 10.44 6.10 -12.05
CA ALA A 362 9.95 5.10 -13.01
C ALA A 362 8.51 5.30 -13.52
N GLN A 363 8.02 6.54 -13.52
CA GLN A 363 6.73 6.91 -14.11
C GLN A 363 6.64 6.63 -15.63
N ASN A 364 7.79 6.55 -16.31
CA ASN A 364 7.90 6.33 -17.75
C ASN A 364 9.19 5.58 -18.10
N GLY A 365 9.23 5.01 -19.32
CA GLY A 365 10.36 4.20 -19.80
C GLY A 365 10.45 2.84 -19.08
N ARG A 366 11.64 2.46 -18.62
CA ARG A 366 11.84 1.18 -17.92
C ARG A 366 11.07 1.11 -16.60
N LEU A 367 10.38 -0.02 -16.37
CA LEU A 367 9.57 -0.27 -15.18
C LEU A 367 10.43 -0.31 -13.91
N ALA A 368 9.86 0.07 -12.76
CA ALA A 368 10.49 -0.13 -11.46
C ALA A 368 10.82 -1.60 -11.22
N CYS A 369 9.94 -2.51 -11.66
CA CYS A 369 10.20 -3.96 -11.63
C CYS A 369 11.50 -4.34 -12.34
N GLU A 370 11.79 -3.75 -13.50
CA GLU A 370 13.01 -4.02 -14.26
C GLU A 370 14.24 -3.46 -13.57
N ARG A 371 14.14 -2.22 -13.06
CA ARG A 371 15.23 -1.56 -12.32
C ARG A 371 15.59 -2.32 -11.05
N ILE A 372 14.59 -2.86 -10.33
CA ILE A 372 14.80 -3.70 -9.15
C ILE A 372 15.53 -4.99 -9.54
N VAL A 373 15.09 -5.67 -10.61
CA VAL A 373 15.73 -6.91 -11.05
C VAL A 373 17.15 -6.67 -11.56
N ASP A 374 17.43 -5.55 -12.24
CA ASP A 374 18.81 -5.17 -12.62
C ASP A 374 19.72 -5.11 -11.38
N VAL A 375 19.30 -4.43 -10.31
CA VAL A 375 20.07 -4.36 -9.06
C VAL A 375 20.32 -5.74 -8.48
N LEU A 376 19.32 -6.64 -8.53
CA LEU A 376 19.49 -8.01 -8.04
C LEU A 376 20.47 -8.82 -8.90
N GLU A 377 20.47 -8.63 -10.22
CA GLU A 377 21.41 -9.25 -11.15
C GLU A 377 22.83 -8.73 -10.97
N ASP A 378 22.99 -7.41 -10.85
CA ASP A 378 24.27 -6.73 -10.62
C ASP A 378 24.89 -7.12 -9.27
N SER A 379 24.06 -7.39 -8.26
CA SER A 379 24.47 -7.97 -6.98
C SER A 379 24.79 -9.47 -7.04
N GLY A 380 24.68 -10.10 -8.21
CA GLY A 380 25.02 -11.52 -8.45
C GLY A 380 23.92 -12.52 -8.08
N TYR A 381 22.75 -12.07 -7.62
CA TYR A 381 21.68 -12.98 -7.21
C TYR A 381 21.07 -13.76 -8.38
N GLY A 382 21.22 -13.30 -9.62
CA GLY A 382 20.81 -14.02 -10.82
C GLY A 382 21.67 -15.26 -11.15
N ARG A 383 22.85 -15.39 -10.52
CA ARG A 383 23.81 -16.47 -10.81
C ARG A 383 24.10 -17.36 -9.60
N THR A 384 24.06 -16.77 -8.41
CA THR A 384 24.44 -17.45 -7.17
C THR A 384 23.43 -17.21 -6.06
N GLN A 385 23.12 -18.26 -5.31
CA GLN A 385 22.41 -18.15 -4.05
C GLN A 385 23.28 -17.41 -3.01
N PRO A 386 22.67 -16.75 -2.00
CA PRO A 386 23.40 -16.18 -0.88
C PRO A 386 24.26 -17.24 -0.16
N PRO A 387 25.25 -16.85 0.65
CA PRO A 387 26.06 -17.81 1.41
C PRO A 387 25.19 -18.62 2.38
N ALA A 388 25.49 -19.92 2.50
CA ALA A 388 24.82 -20.77 3.48
C ALA A 388 25.23 -20.38 4.91
N SER A 389 24.29 -20.44 5.84
CA SER A 389 24.59 -20.28 7.26
C SER A 389 25.35 -21.50 7.81
N PRO A 390 26.18 -21.33 8.85
CA PRO A 390 26.74 -22.45 9.60
C PRO A 390 25.63 -23.39 10.10
N ALA A 391 25.89 -24.70 10.13
CA ALA A 391 24.87 -25.72 10.43
C ALA A 391 24.13 -25.46 11.75
N GLY A 392 24.83 -25.10 12.83
CA GLY A 392 24.21 -24.76 14.12
C GLY A 392 23.30 -23.53 14.04
N THR A 393 23.71 -22.49 13.32
CA THR A 393 22.89 -21.30 13.08
C THR A 393 21.64 -21.63 12.26
N TYR A 394 21.80 -22.45 11.22
CA TYR A 394 20.68 -22.92 10.40
C TYR A 394 19.68 -23.74 11.22
N ILE A 395 20.14 -24.71 12.02
CA ILE A 395 19.29 -25.53 12.90
C ILE A 395 18.54 -24.65 13.89
N GLY A 396 19.21 -23.66 14.49
CA GLY A 396 18.56 -22.68 15.36
C GLY A 396 17.48 -21.86 14.63
N GLY A 397 17.75 -21.44 13.39
CA GLY A 397 16.78 -20.74 12.54
C GLY A 397 15.56 -21.61 12.23
N TRP A 398 15.81 -22.86 11.82
CA TRP A 398 14.78 -23.86 11.55
C TRP A 398 13.90 -24.12 12.77
N ALA A 399 14.49 -24.33 13.95
CA ALA A 399 13.74 -24.55 15.19
C ALA A 399 12.88 -23.34 15.56
N LEU A 400 13.42 -22.12 15.45
CA LEU A 400 12.68 -20.89 15.70
C LEU A 400 11.52 -20.71 14.71
N THR A 401 11.70 -21.03 13.43
CA THR A 401 10.63 -20.99 12.43
C THR A 401 9.51 -21.94 12.80
N ASN A 402 9.81 -23.20 13.11
CA ASN A 402 8.80 -24.20 13.45
C ASN A 402 8.05 -23.84 14.74
N LEU A 403 8.76 -23.40 15.78
CA LEU A 403 8.14 -22.91 17.02
C LEU A 403 7.20 -21.73 16.75
N LYS A 404 7.67 -20.73 16.00
CA LYS A 404 6.86 -19.55 15.68
C LYS A 404 5.65 -19.89 14.83
N THR A 405 5.80 -20.81 13.89
CA THR A 405 4.72 -21.32 13.05
C THR A 405 3.65 -22.02 13.88
N ALA A 406 4.06 -22.91 14.80
CA ALA A 406 3.15 -23.59 15.71
C ALA A 406 2.38 -22.59 16.60
N LEU A 407 3.09 -21.65 17.24
CA LEU A 407 2.46 -20.61 18.08
C LEU A 407 1.51 -19.72 17.29
N THR A 408 1.90 -19.28 16.10
CA THR A 408 1.05 -18.42 15.25
C THR A 408 -0.17 -19.17 14.75
N SER A 409 -0.02 -20.43 14.35
CA SER A 409 -1.13 -21.29 13.92
C SER A 409 -2.12 -21.56 15.05
N LEU A 410 -1.64 -21.71 16.28
CA LEU A 410 -2.50 -21.81 17.47
C LEU A 410 -3.23 -20.49 17.75
N ASN A 411 -2.53 -19.35 17.63
CA ASN A 411 -3.14 -18.04 17.80
C ASN A 411 -4.16 -17.71 16.70
N MET A 412 -3.98 -18.21 15.47
CA MET A 412 -4.93 -18.06 14.38
C MET A 412 -6.27 -18.75 14.64
N ARG A 413 -6.31 -19.74 15.53
CA ARG A 413 -7.55 -20.42 15.96
C ARG A 413 -8.28 -19.69 17.08
N ARG A 414 -7.68 -18.65 17.68
CA ARG A 414 -8.26 -17.87 18.79
C ARG A 414 -8.88 -16.56 18.30
N PRO A 415 -9.89 -16.02 19.00
CA PRO A 415 -10.42 -14.67 18.72
C PRO A 415 -9.32 -13.60 18.88
N GLY A 416 -9.27 -12.63 17.98
CA GLY A 416 -8.31 -11.53 18.02
C GLY A 416 -7.85 -11.07 16.63
N PRO A 417 -6.91 -10.11 16.55
CA PRO A 417 -6.42 -9.56 15.28
C PRO A 417 -5.57 -10.55 14.47
N ASN A 418 -5.10 -11.64 15.08
CA ASN A 418 -4.33 -12.69 14.43
C ASN A 418 -5.17 -13.90 14.00
N ARG A 419 -6.51 -13.82 14.08
CA ARG A 419 -7.40 -14.93 13.72
C ARG A 419 -7.37 -15.26 12.23
N LEU A 420 -7.62 -16.52 11.87
CA LEU A 420 -7.61 -16.99 10.48
C LEU A 420 -8.56 -16.18 9.58
N SER A 421 -9.77 -15.87 10.06
CA SER A 421 -10.72 -15.07 9.27
C SER A 421 -10.26 -13.64 8.98
N TYR A 422 -9.39 -13.05 9.81
CA TYR A 422 -8.79 -11.76 9.51
C TYR A 422 -7.69 -11.89 8.45
N HIS A 423 -6.94 -12.99 8.48
CA HIS A 423 -6.00 -13.32 7.40
C HIS A 423 -6.75 -13.56 6.08
N ASP A 424 -7.77 -14.41 6.05
CA ASP A 424 -8.57 -14.72 4.86
C ASP A 424 -9.24 -13.47 4.28
N HIS A 425 -9.63 -12.51 5.12
CA HIS A 425 -10.14 -11.22 4.66
C HIS A 425 -9.08 -10.38 3.93
N ARG A 426 -7.82 -10.35 4.41
CA ARG A 426 -6.75 -9.58 3.76
C ARG A 426 -6.11 -10.32 2.59
N PHE A 427 -6.15 -11.64 2.59
CA PHE A 427 -5.60 -12.50 1.55
C PHE A 427 -6.57 -13.65 1.28
N PRO A 428 -7.68 -13.39 0.57
CA PRO A 428 -8.64 -14.43 0.22
C PRO A 428 -7.97 -15.50 -0.65
N GLU A 429 -8.52 -16.71 -0.67
CA GLU A 429 -7.97 -17.76 -1.50
C GLU A 429 -8.05 -17.37 -2.99
N ILE A 430 -6.96 -17.61 -3.71
CA ILE A 430 -6.84 -17.34 -5.14
C ILE A 430 -6.28 -18.58 -5.82
N SER A 431 -6.91 -19.00 -6.91
CA SER A 431 -6.49 -20.17 -7.67
C SER A 431 -5.31 -19.86 -8.60
N VAL A 432 -4.60 -20.91 -9.02
CA VAL A 432 -3.57 -20.81 -10.08
C VAL A 432 -4.14 -20.19 -11.35
N ALA A 433 -5.33 -20.61 -11.79
CA ALA A 433 -5.99 -20.08 -12.97
C ALA A 433 -6.25 -18.57 -12.89
N GLN A 434 -6.64 -18.05 -11.72
CA GLN A 434 -6.82 -16.61 -11.51
C GLN A 434 -5.48 -15.84 -11.57
N ILE A 435 -4.39 -16.42 -11.05
CA ILE A 435 -3.05 -15.84 -11.19
C ILE A 435 -2.61 -15.85 -12.65
N GLU A 436 -2.78 -16.97 -13.35
CA GLU A 436 -2.46 -17.08 -14.78
C GLU A 436 -3.26 -16.08 -15.62
N GLN A 437 -4.55 -15.84 -15.30
CA GLN A 437 -5.34 -14.79 -15.95
C GLN A 437 -4.79 -13.39 -15.70
N LYS A 438 -4.30 -13.10 -14.49
CA LYS A 438 -3.62 -11.83 -14.17
C LYS A 438 -2.31 -11.68 -14.96
N ILE A 439 -1.47 -12.72 -15.01
CA ILE A 439 -0.24 -12.74 -15.80
C ILE A 439 -0.54 -12.58 -17.29
N ALA A 440 -1.54 -13.28 -17.82
CA ALA A 440 -1.94 -13.18 -19.22
C ALA A 440 -2.42 -11.77 -19.60
N ARG A 441 -3.04 -11.03 -18.67
CA ARG A 441 -3.37 -9.61 -18.88
C ARG A 441 -2.10 -8.78 -19.01
N PHE A 442 -1.13 -8.93 -18.11
CA PHE A 442 0.17 -8.25 -18.24
C PHE A 442 0.86 -8.63 -19.55
N GLY A 443 0.85 -9.91 -19.92
CA GLY A 443 1.49 -10.40 -21.12
C GLY A 443 0.90 -9.82 -22.41
N ARG A 444 -0.43 -9.65 -22.48
CA ARG A 444 -1.08 -8.95 -23.61
C ARG A 444 -0.74 -7.46 -23.66
N LEU A 445 -0.73 -6.79 -22.51
CA LEU A 445 -0.50 -5.34 -22.43
C LEU A 445 0.95 -4.96 -22.74
N LEU A 446 1.90 -5.73 -22.22
CA LEU A 446 3.33 -5.46 -22.34
C LEU A 446 3.99 -6.24 -23.46
N ASN A 447 3.24 -7.12 -24.15
CA ASN A 447 3.77 -8.06 -25.14
C ASN A 447 4.94 -8.91 -24.59
N ARG A 448 4.77 -9.44 -23.38
CA ARG A 448 5.79 -10.17 -22.60
C ARG A 448 5.21 -11.39 -21.91
N PHE A 449 6.03 -12.13 -21.17
CA PHE A 449 5.59 -13.15 -20.20
C PHE A 449 4.86 -14.38 -20.77
N GLY A 450 4.87 -14.62 -22.09
CA GLY A 450 4.22 -15.79 -22.69
C GLY A 450 4.81 -17.15 -22.24
N ALA A 451 6.07 -17.15 -21.81
CA ALA A 451 6.77 -18.32 -21.29
C ALA A 451 6.52 -18.57 -19.78
N ILE A 452 6.00 -17.57 -19.04
CA ILE A 452 5.80 -17.68 -17.60
C ILE A 452 4.82 -18.81 -17.27
N ARG A 453 5.16 -19.61 -16.26
CA ARG A 453 4.34 -20.70 -15.73
C ARG A 453 4.13 -20.52 -14.23
N VAL A 454 2.91 -20.80 -13.78
CA VAL A 454 2.52 -20.75 -12.37
C VAL A 454 2.25 -22.16 -11.89
N LYS A 455 2.79 -22.50 -10.71
CA LYS A 455 2.45 -23.75 -10.01
C LYS A 455 2.04 -23.43 -8.59
N GLN A 456 1.01 -24.11 -8.09
CA GLN A 456 0.68 -24.02 -6.67
C GLN A 456 1.82 -24.63 -5.85
N HIS A 457 2.30 -23.89 -4.86
CA HIS A 457 3.30 -24.38 -3.90
C HIS A 457 2.62 -24.89 -2.63
N SER A 458 1.71 -24.09 -2.09
CA SER A 458 0.83 -24.42 -0.97
C SER A 458 -0.45 -23.60 -1.08
N LYS A 459 -1.37 -23.68 -0.10
CA LYS A 459 -2.70 -23.04 -0.18
C LYS A 459 -2.64 -21.56 -0.59
N HIS A 460 -1.69 -20.80 -0.05
CA HIS A 460 -1.57 -19.36 -0.30
C HIS A 460 -0.25 -18.95 -0.96
N LEU A 461 0.55 -19.92 -1.44
CA LEU A 461 1.87 -19.70 -2.05
C LEU A 461 1.94 -20.29 -3.45
N PHE A 462 2.64 -19.59 -4.33
CA PHE A 462 2.77 -19.93 -5.75
C PHE A 462 4.22 -19.84 -6.16
N ARG A 463 4.63 -20.78 -7.03
CA ARG A 463 5.91 -20.74 -7.74
C ARG A 463 5.70 -20.19 -9.13
N ILE A 464 6.50 -19.19 -9.50
CA ILE A 464 6.49 -18.57 -10.82
C ILE A 464 7.88 -18.77 -11.42
N ASN A 465 7.93 -19.31 -12.64
CA ASN A 465 9.17 -19.54 -13.40
C ASN A 465 8.95 -19.13 -14.85
N GLY A 466 10.03 -18.70 -15.53
CA GLY A 466 10.03 -18.36 -16.95
C GLY A 466 10.29 -19.53 -17.87
#